data_AF-K3VNM1-F1
#
_entry.id   AF-K3VNM1-F1
#
_cell.length_a   1.000
_cell.length_b   1.000
_cell.length_c   1.000
_cell.angle_alpha   90.00
_cell.angle_beta   90.00
_cell.angle_gamma   90.00
#
_symmetry.space_group_name_H-M   'P 1'
#
loop_
_entity.id
_entity.type
_entity.pdbx_description
1 polymer ?
#
loop_
_entity_poly.entity_id
_entity_poly.type
_entity_poly.pdbx_seq_one_letter_code
_entity_poly.pdbx_strand_id
1 'polypeptide(L)'
;MADESTLRQRKPQPKNDSASEVSQPSTPTKKGKKGKKTSSSKADQDDTWDGYSPYVDILRVISFLFVASMGLSYVISGGESYWWGHKNKPEWMTQKFYQELILGPPPPTYMTLDELSLYDGRDPDRPILLAINGTIYDVSPGRRMYGPGGSYSYFAATDAARGFVTGCFAEDQTADLRGVEETFLPIDNPEIDSHWTPEELAELKVKELEEAKQKAHATLKHWVDFFANNKKYSKVGYVQRDPDWLEKEKPKKLCGQAQKSRKARKIPQNKQ
;
A
#
# COMPACT_ATOMS: atom_id res chain seq x y z
N MET A 1 -69.70 -70.12 10.47
CA MET A 1 -69.96 -68.72 10.04
C MET A 1 -68.59 -68.18 9.64
N ALA A 2 -68.17 -68.25 8.38
CA ALA A 2 -68.93 -68.26 7.11
C ALA A 2 -69.73 -66.97 6.87
N ASP A 3 -69.70 -66.32 5.69
CA ASP A 3 -68.76 -66.39 4.53
C ASP A 3 -69.04 -65.16 3.61
N GLU A 4 -68.30 -64.84 2.53
CA GLU A 4 -67.17 -65.47 1.81
C GLU A 4 -66.15 -64.38 1.34
N SER A 5 -65.05 -64.68 0.62
CA SER A 5 -64.75 -64.41 -0.83
C SER A 5 -65.26 -63.08 -1.48
N THR A 6 -64.84 -62.59 -2.67
CA THR A 6 -64.08 -63.03 -3.89
C THR A 6 -63.71 -61.71 -4.65
N LEU A 7 -62.72 -61.45 -5.54
CA LEU A 7 -61.50 -62.04 -6.18
C LEU A 7 -60.59 -60.82 -6.58
N ARG A 8 -59.25 -60.86 -6.67
CA ARG A 8 -58.31 -61.41 -7.70
C ARG A 8 -58.54 -60.95 -9.16
N GLN A 9 -57.54 -60.69 -10.04
CA GLN A 9 -56.05 -60.66 -9.93
C GLN A 9 -55.32 -60.06 -11.19
N ARG A 10 -54.05 -59.65 -11.01
CA ARG A 10 -52.83 -59.80 -11.89
C ARG A 10 -52.71 -59.21 -13.34
N LYS A 11 -51.60 -58.45 -13.51
CA LYS A 11 -50.49 -58.48 -14.53
C LYS A 11 -50.36 -59.75 -15.45
N PRO A 12 -49.57 -59.77 -16.57
CA PRO A 12 -48.59 -58.76 -17.08
C PRO A 12 -48.50 -58.53 -18.64
N GLN A 13 -47.61 -57.57 -19.05
CA GLN A 13 -46.65 -57.47 -20.21
C GLN A 13 -46.64 -58.45 -21.42
N PRO A 14 -45.94 -58.16 -22.56
CA PRO A 14 -45.50 -56.88 -23.21
C PRO A 14 -45.67 -56.89 -24.78
N LYS A 15 -44.82 -56.14 -25.53
CA LYS A 15 -44.61 -56.06 -27.02
C LYS A 15 -45.47 -55.05 -27.79
N ASN A 16 -45.18 -54.68 -29.05
CA ASN A 16 -43.95 -54.26 -29.76
C ASN A 16 -44.36 -53.86 -31.22
N ASP A 17 -43.51 -53.13 -31.95
CA ASP A 17 -43.45 -53.03 -33.43
C ASP A 17 -44.65 -52.49 -34.27
N SER A 18 -44.44 -51.28 -34.83
CA SER A 18 -44.31 -50.98 -36.28
C SER A 18 -45.47 -51.16 -37.30
N ALA A 19 -45.38 -50.36 -38.40
CA ALA A 19 -46.19 -50.37 -39.65
C ALA A 19 -47.67 -49.91 -39.48
N SER A 20 -48.23 -48.96 -40.24
CA SER A 20 -48.51 -48.92 -41.70
C SER A 20 -49.35 -50.12 -42.18
N GLU A 21 -50.36 -50.00 -43.05
CA GLU A 21 -50.54 -49.09 -44.20
C GLU A 21 -52.01 -49.13 -44.71
N VAL A 22 -52.37 -48.40 -45.79
CA VAL A 22 -53.58 -48.51 -46.65
C VAL A 22 -54.96 -48.23 -45.93
N SER A 23 -56.03 -47.69 -46.54
CA SER A 23 -56.38 -47.52 -47.96
C SER A 23 -57.21 -46.26 -48.29
N GLN A 24 -57.15 -45.84 -49.56
CA GLN A 24 -58.20 -45.08 -50.26
C GLN A 24 -59.31 -46.07 -50.78
N PRO A 25 -60.30 -45.72 -51.65
CA PRO A 25 -60.65 -44.42 -52.23
C PRO A 25 -62.17 -44.09 -52.31
N SER A 26 -62.47 -42.83 -52.58
CA SER A 26 -63.39 -42.43 -53.67
C SER A 26 -63.29 -40.92 -53.94
N THR A 27 -63.58 -40.51 -55.18
CA THR A 27 -63.78 -39.09 -55.55
C THR A 27 -65.21 -38.91 -56.06
N PRO A 28 -65.70 -37.67 -56.18
CA PRO A 28 -65.86 -37.18 -57.56
C PRO A 28 -65.60 -35.68 -57.79
N THR A 29 -64.75 -35.42 -58.80
CA THR A 29 -64.86 -34.34 -59.81
C THR A 29 -64.97 -32.84 -59.47
N LYS A 30 -63.99 -32.10 -60.03
CA LYS A 30 -64.09 -30.85 -60.84
C LYS A 30 -64.10 -29.45 -60.17
N LYS A 31 -62.91 -28.83 -60.28
CA LYS A 31 -62.62 -27.46 -60.79
C LYS A 31 -63.21 -26.22 -60.07
N GLY A 32 -62.31 -25.37 -59.55
CA GLY A 32 -62.20 -24.01 -60.12
C GLY A 32 -61.71 -22.83 -59.25
N LYS A 33 -60.46 -22.38 -59.52
CA LYS A 33 -59.91 -21.00 -59.41
C LYS A 33 -59.93 -20.22 -58.07
N LYS A 34 -58.71 -19.77 -57.72
CA LYS A 34 -58.28 -18.58 -56.95
C LYS A 34 -59.36 -17.54 -56.54
N GLY A 35 -59.43 -17.23 -55.24
CA GLY A 35 -59.97 -16.00 -54.63
C GLY A 35 -58.92 -15.28 -53.76
N LYS A 36 -59.18 -14.04 -53.29
CA LYS A 36 -58.15 -13.15 -52.67
C LYS A 36 -58.73 -12.19 -51.60
N LYS A 37 -58.23 -12.26 -50.35
CA LYS A 37 -58.65 -11.46 -49.17
C LYS A 37 -60.13 -11.72 -48.77
N THR A 38 -60.68 -11.30 -47.63
CA THR A 38 -60.29 -10.38 -46.52
C THR A 38 -60.70 -10.95 -45.15
N SER A 39 -60.27 -10.33 -44.04
CA SER A 39 -61.03 -10.12 -42.76
C SER A 39 -61.70 -11.29 -42.02
N SER A 40 -61.84 -11.34 -40.69
CA SER A 40 -61.25 -10.60 -39.55
C SER A 40 -62.01 -11.03 -38.28
N SER A 41 -61.38 -11.68 -37.30
CA SER A 41 -61.80 -11.54 -35.90
C SER A 41 -60.77 -12.05 -34.90
N LYS A 42 -60.82 -11.41 -33.74
CA LYS A 42 -60.32 -11.79 -32.41
C LYS A 42 -60.52 -13.27 -32.03
N ALA A 43 -59.88 -13.78 -30.99
CA ALA A 43 -58.62 -13.44 -30.31
C ALA A 43 -58.46 -14.40 -29.13
N ASP A 44 -57.29 -14.99 -28.95
CA ASP A 44 -56.87 -15.60 -27.70
C ASP A 44 -55.48 -15.06 -27.36
N GLN A 45 -55.27 -14.78 -26.07
CA GLN A 45 -54.10 -14.09 -25.54
C GLN A 45 -53.39 -14.99 -24.54
N ASP A 46 -52.67 -15.98 -25.06
CA ASP A 46 -51.81 -16.84 -24.25
C ASP A 46 -50.51 -16.09 -23.91
N ASP A 47 -50.45 -15.52 -22.70
CA ASP A 47 -49.32 -14.76 -22.17
C ASP A 47 -48.08 -15.67 -21.97
N THR A 48 -47.38 -15.96 -23.08
CA THR A 48 -46.12 -16.70 -23.15
C THR A 48 -44.96 -15.85 -22.63
N TRP A 49 -44.95 -15.63 -21.32
CA TRP A 49 -43.96 -14.84 -20.59
C TRP A 49 -42.62 -15.59 -20.39
N ASP A 50 -42.15 -16.28 -21.45
CA ASP A 50 -40.91 -17.08 -21.49
C ASP A 50 -39.65 -16.20 -21.55
N GLY A 51 -39.51 -15.28 -20.59
CA GLY A 51 -38.33 -14.46 -20.36
C GLY A 51 -37.11 -15.22 -19.80
N TYR A 52 -37.03 -16.53 -20.04
CA TYR A 52 -35.95 -17.38 -19.56
C TYR A 52 -34.68 -17.15 -20.39
N SER A 53 -33.81 -16.27 -19.90
CA SER A 53 -32.46 -16.08 -20.42
C SER A 53 -31.45 -16.74 -19.48
N PRO A 54 -30.79 -17.84 -19.88
CA PRO A 54 -29.75 -18.48 -19.07
C PRO A 54 -28.65 -17.52 -18.63
N TYR A 55 -28.33 -16.50 -19.44
CA TYR A 55 -27.37 -15.46 -19.09
C TYR A 55 -27.83 -14.59 -17.91
N VAL A 56 -29.13 -14.31 -17.79
CA VAL A 56 -29.69 -13.55 -16.67
C VAL A 56 -29.68 -14.38 -15.39
N ASP A 57 -29.96 -15.68 -15.46
CA ASP A 57 -29.88 -16.56 -14.28
C ASP A 57 -28.44 -16.87 -13.87
N ILE A 58 -27.51 -17.03 -14.82
CA ILE A 58 -26.07 -17.07 -14.54
C ILE A 58 -25.63 -15.76 -13.86
N LEU A 59 -26.06 -14.60 -14.35
CA LEU A 59 -25.73 -13.30 -13.74
C LEU A 59 -26.34 -13.16 -12.33
N ARG A 60 -27.58 -13.59 -12.11
CA ARG A 60 -28.24 -13.65 -10.78
C ARG A 60 -27.47 -14.55 -9.80
N VAL A 61 -27.06 -15.74 -10.23
CA VAL A 61 -26.29 -16.67 -9.40
C VAL A 61 -24.89 -16.11 -9.10
N ILE A 62 -24.21 -15.53 -10.08
CA ILE A 62 -22.90 -14.88 -9.87
C ILE A 62 -23.01 -13.69 -8.91
N SER A 63 -24.02 -12.83 -9.06
CA SER A 63 -24.21 -11.68 -8.18
C SER A 63 -24.60 -12.10 -6.76
N PHE A 64 -25.43 -13.14 -6.60
CA PHE A 64 -25.73 -13.74 -5.31
C PHE A 64 -24.48 -14.33 -4.64
N LEU A 65 -23.69 -15.13 -5.36
CA LEU A 65 -22.45 -15.71 -4.84
C LEU A 65 -21.40 -14.64 -4.50
N PHE A 66 -21.34 -13.55 -5.27
CA PHE A 66 -20.46 -12.42 -5.00
C PHE A 66 -20.86 -11.69 -3.71
N VAL A 67 -22.15 -11.35 -3.54
CA VAL A 67 -22.66 -10.72 -2.30
C VAL A 67 -22.52 -11.66 -1.10
N ALA A 68 -22.78 -12.96 -1.27
CA ALA A 68 -22.57 -13.97 -0.22
C ALA A 68 -21.08 -14.10 0.17
N SER A 69 -20.16 -14.03 -0.80
CA SER A 69 -18.71 -14.01 -0.56
C SER A 69 -18.26 -12.77 0.21
N MET A 70 -18.78 -11.58 -0.16
CA MET A 70 -18.52 -10.33 0.58
C MET A 70 -19.07 -10.39 2.01
N GLY A 71 -20.28 -10.91 2.21
CA GLY A 71 -20.89 -11.08 3.53
C GLY A 71 -20.16 -12.09 4.41
N LEU A 72 -19.77 -13.24 3.84
CA LEU A 72 -18.98 -14.26 4.53
C LEU A 72 -17.59 -13.73 4.91
N SER A 73 -16.93 -13.01 3.99
CA SER A 73 -15.69 -12.28 4.26
C SER A 73 -15.86 -11.30 5.43
N TYR A 74 -16.94 -10.51 5.44
CA TYR A 74 -17.19 -9.53 6.49
C TYR A 74 -17.36 -10.17 7.87
N VAL A 75 -18.15 -11.24 7.96
CA VAL A 75 -18.37 -11.99 9.21
C VAL A 75 -17.08 -12.67 9.70
N ILE A 76 -16.31 -13.32 8.81
CA ILE A 76 -15.04 -13.95 9.17
C ILE A 76 -13.97 -12.92 9.55
N SER A 77 -13.98 -11.73 8.92
CA SER A 77 -13.04 -10.63 9.20
C SER A 77 -13.42 -9.76 10.41
N GLY A 78 -14.41 -10.16 11.23
CA GLY A 78 -14.86 -9.36 12.37
C GLY A 78 -15.41 -7.96 11.99
N GLY A 79 -15.84 -7.78 10.74
CA GLY A 79 -16.29 -6.51 10.18
C GLY A 79 -15.23 -5.67 9.45
N GLU A 80 -13.95 -6.07 9.45
CA GLU A 80 -12.86 -5.25 8.87
C GLU A 80 -12.76 -5.31 7.34
N SER A 81 -13.27 -6.37 6.67
CA SER A 81 -13.07 -6.52 5.22
C SER A 81 -14.19 -7.27 4.48
N TYR A 82 -14.65 -6.68 3.38
CA TYR A 82 -15.54 -7.31 2.38
C TYR A 82 -14.77 -8.16 1.33
N TRP A 83 -13.43 -8.18 1.40
CA TRP A 83 -12.56 -8.77 0.38
C TRP A 83 -11.41 -9.58 1.03
N TRP A 84 -11.77 -10.66 1.72
CA TRP A 84 -10.90 -11.75 2.20
C TRP A 84 -9.58 -11.31 2.84
N GLY A 85 -9.62 -10.26 3.67
CA GLY A 85 -8.47 -9.80 4.46
C GLY A 85 -7.30 -9.23 3.64
N HIS A 86 -7.52 -8.76 2.41
CA HIS A 86 -6.47 -8.10 1.60
C HIS A 86 -5.94 -6.82 2.27
N LYS A 87 -4.89 -6.97 3.08
CA LYS A 87 -4.26 -5.89 3.86
C LYS A 87 -3.60 -4.81 2.99
N ASN A 88 -3.21 -5.17 1.77
CA ASN A 88 -2.68 -4.26 0.77
C ASN A 88 -3.73 -4.08 -0.35
N LYS A 89 -4.55 -3.04 -0.24
CA LYS A 89 -5.44 -2.63 -1.34
C LYS A 89 -4.59 -1.97 -2.44
N PRO A 90 -4.87 -2.19 -3.74
CA PRO A 90 -4.16 -1.49 -4.80
C PRO A 90 -4.55 0.00 -4.80
N GLU A 91 -3.63 0.89 -5.16
CA GLU A 91 -3.80 2.35 -5.05
C GLU A 91 -5.14 2.85 -5.63
N TRP A 92 -5.52 2.36 -6.81
CA TRP A 92 -6.75 2.75 -7.49
C TRP A 92 -8.05 2.45 -6.72
N MET A 93 -8.00 1.59 -5.70
CA MET A 93 -9.13 1.24 -4.84
C MET A 93 -9.18 2.09 -3.54
N THR A 94 -8.19 2.96 -3.32
CA THR A 94 -8.10 3.83 -2.14
C THR A 94 -8.82 5.15 -2.39
N GLN A 95 -9.54 5.66 -1.38
CA GLN A 95 -10.25 6.94 -1.48
C GLN A 95 -9.33 8.11 -1.86
N LYS A 96 -8.08 8.11 -1.36
CA LYS A 96 -7.03 9.07 -1.74
C LYS A 96 -6.81 9.14 -3.25
N PHE A 97 -6.70 8.01 -3.94
CA PHE A 97 -6.46 7.99 -5.39
C PHE A 97 -7.57 8.70 -6.17
N TYR A 98 -8.84 8.46 -5.83
CA TYR A 98 -9.95 9.17 -6.47
C TYR A 98 -10.01 10.65 -6.08
N GLN A 99 -9.64 11.01 -4.85
CA GLN A 99 -9.52 12.42 -4.44
C GLN A 99 -8.41 13.13 -5.23
N GLU A 100 -7.22 12.54 -5.32
CA GLU A 100 -6.07 13.08 -6.05
C GLU A 100 -6.32 13.15 -7.57
N LEU A 101 -7.06 12.19 -8.13
CA LEU A 101 -7.44 12.17 -9.55
C LEU A 101 -8.47 13.26 -9.92
N ILE A 102 -9.33 13.66 -8.98
CA ILE A 102 -10.42 14.63 -9.22
C ILE A 102 -10.03 16.06 -8.81
N LEU A 103 -9.29 16.21 -7.70
CA LEU A 103 -8.95 17.50 -7.09
C LEU A 103 -7.48 17.90 -7.29
N GLY A 104 -6.65 17.00 -7.82
CA GLY A 104 -5.19 17.13 -7.80
C GLY A 104 -4.58 16.69 -6.46
N PRO A 105 -3.24 16.59 -6.37
CA PRO A 105 -2.56 16.30 -5.12
C PRO A 105 -2.82 17.42 -4.09
N PRO A 106 -2.98 17.09 -2.79
CA PRO A 106 -3.18 18.11 -1.76
C PRO A 106 -1.95 19.04 -1.65
N PRO A 107 -2.14 20.30 -1.22
CA PRO A 107 -1.03 21.20 -0.94
C PRO A 107 -0.13 20.60 0.17
N PRO A 108 1.19 20.85 0.14
CA PRO A 108 2.11 20.32 1.13
C PRO A 108 1.76 20.87 2.52
N THR A 109 1.56 20.00 3.50
CA THR A 109 1.24 20.42 4.86
C THR A 109 2.47 21.00 5.55
N TYR A 110 2.37 22.22 6.07
CA TYR A 110 3.38 22.79 6.97
C TYR A 110 2.97 22.46 8.40
N MET A 111 3.91 21.93 9.19
CA MET A 111 3.69 21.59 10.61
C MET A 111 4.85 22.12 11.45
N THR A 112 4.55 22.72 12.59
CA THR A 112 5.54 23.05 13.62
C THR A 112 6.12 21.77 14.25
N LEU A 113 7.22 21.90 15.00
CA LEU A 113 7.78 20.78 15.76
C LEU A 113 6.82 20.29 16.87
N ASP A 114 6.05 21.20 17.47
CA ASP A 114 5.07 20.84 18.51
C ASP A 114 3.89 20.06 17.93
N GLU A 115 3.41 20.42 16.73
CA GLU A 115 2.41 19.63 16.01
C GLU A 115 2.96 18.27 15.54
N LEU A 116 4.20 18.24 15.03
CA LEU A 116 4.88 17.00 14.64
C LEU A 116 5.06 16.05 15.83
N SER A 117 5.25 16.58 17.05
CA SER A 117 5.41 15.83 18.30
C SER A 117 4.23 14.86 18.58
N LEU A 118 3.05 15.16 18.04
CA LEU A 118 1.80 14.40 18.22
C LEU A 118 1.69 13.14 17.35
N TYR A 119 2.71 12.83 16.54
CA TYR A 119 2.71 11.74 15.55
C TYR A 119 3.82 10.70 15.82
N ASP A 120 4.01 10.37 17.11
CA ASP A 120 5.05 9.47 17.62
C ASP A 120 4.71 7.97 17.52
N GLY A 121 3.48 7.65 17.12
CA GLY A 121 2.99 6.28 17.03
C GLY A 121 2.58 5.64 18.35
N ARG A 122 2.41 6.39 19.44
CA ARG A 122 1.72 5.90 20.65
C ARG A 122 0.22 5.70 20.38
N ASP A 123 -0.44 6.68 19.78
CA ASP A 123 -1.85 6.58 19.35
C ASP A 123 -1.97 5.63 18.13
N PRO A 124 -2.73 4.51 18.20
CA PRO A 124 -2.83 3.56 17.09
C PRO A 124 -3.49 4.17 15.84
N ASP A 125 -4.46 5.05 16.03
CA ASP A 125 -5.25 5.68 14.97
C ASP A 125 -4.52 6.84 14.26
N ARG A 126 -3.42 7.33 14.83
CA ARG A 126 -2.57 8.35 14.19
C ARG A 126 -1.54 7.72 13.26
N PRO A 127 -1.20 8.39 12.15
CA PRO A 127 -0.01 8.05 11.38
C PRO A 127 1.26 8.35 12.20
N ILE A 128 2.35 7.69 11.85
CA ILE A 128 3.67 7.97 12.38
C ILE A 128 4.40 8.86 11.38
N LEU A 129 4.75 10.07 11.79
CA LEU A 129 5.47 11.01 10.95
C LEU A 129 6.94 11.07 11.36
N LEU A 130 7.81 11.28 10.37
CA LEU A 130 9.26 11.45 10.54
C LEU A 130 9.68 12.62 9.67
N ALA A 131 10.45 13.56 10.22
CA ALA A 131 11.09 14.60 9.44
C ALA A 131 12.56 14.28 9.18
N ILE A 132 13.02 14.61 7.98
CA ILE A 132 14.43 14.61 7.63
C ILE A 132 14.73 15.83 6.77
N ASN A 133 15.69 16.64 7.23
CA ASN A 133 16.12 17.88 6.56
C ASN A 133 14.93 18.81 6.26
N GLY A 134 14.06 18.99 7.25
CA GLY A 134 12.83 19.79 7.14
C GLY A 134 11.71 19.21 6.27
N THR A 135 11.86 18.03 5.65
CA THR A 135 10.79 17.38 4.87
C THR A 135 10.12 16.28 5.68
N ILE A 136 8.79 16.27 5.75
CA ILE A 136 7.98 15.33 6.55
C ILE A 136 7.51 14.15 5.67
N TYR A 137 7.70 12.93 6.17
CA TYR A 137 7.27 11.68 5.55
C TYR A 137 6.37 10.86 6.48
N ASP A 138 5.38 10.18 5.90
CA ASP A 138 4.56 9.17 6.58
C ASP A 138 5.32 7.83 6.61
N VAL A 139 5.69 7.40 7.82
CA VAL A 139 6.39 6.14 8.08
C VAL A 139 5.48 5.10 8.77
N SER A 140 4.16 5.29 8.76
CA SER A 140 3.17 4.34 9.29
C SER A 140 3.27 2.93 8.71
N PRO A 141 3.55 2.72 7.39
CA PRO A 141 3.83 1.37 6.86
C PRO A 141 5.10 0.73 7.46
N GLY A 142 5.91 1.49 8.20
CA GLY A 142 7.05 1.07 9.00
C GLY A 142 6.78 0.95 10.51
N ARG A 143 5.52 0.92 10.98
CA ARG A 143 5.16 0.98 12.42
C ARG A 143 5.91 0.02 13.36
N ARG A 144 6.33 -1.17 12.91
CA ARG A 144 7.18 -2.09 13.71
C ARG A 144 8.60 -1.55 13.97
N MET A 145 9.09 -0.64 13.14
CA MET A 145 10.44 -0.06 13.19
C MET A 145 10.45 1.32 13.84
N TYR A 146 9.44 2.16 13.52
CA TYR A 146 9.34 3.55 14.00
C TYR A 146 8.31 3.76 15.12
N GLY A 147 7.40 2.83 15.36
CA GLY A 147 6.48 2.90 16.51
C GLY A 147 7.16 2.53 17.83
N PRO A 148 6.48 2.74 18.97
CA PRO A 148 7.02 2.49 20.31
C PRO A 148 7.69 1.11 20.46
N GLY A 149 8.91 1.09 20.99
CA GLY A 149 9.73 -0.12 21.13
C GLY A 149 10.48 -0.55 19.84
N GLY A 150 10.21 0.07 18.70
CA GLY A 150 10.96 -0.13 17.46
C GLY A 150 12.35 0.49 17.49
N SER A 151 13.31 -0.09 16.75
CA SER A 151 14.72 0.35 16.74
C SER A 151 14.96 1.76 16.21
N TYR A 152 14.00 2.33 15.48
CA TYR A 152 14.03 3.68 14.92
C TYR A 152 12.93 4.58 15.53
N SER A 153 12.36 4.19 16.68
CA SER A 153 11.32 4.96 17.36
C SER A 153 11.75 6.37 17.77
N TYR A 154 13.04 6.58 18.03
CA TYR A 154 13.64 7.90 18.26
C TYR A 154 13.48 8.89 17.10
N PHE A 155 13.19 8.41 15.88
CA PHE A 155 12.98 9.25 14.70
C PHE A 155 11.50 9.55 14.41
N ALA A 156 10.56 8.96 15.17
CA ALA A 156 9.17 9.36 15.09
C ALA A 156 9.01 10.76 15.71
N ALA A 157 8.08 11.54 15.16
CA ALA A 157 7.66 12.85 15.68
C ALA A 157 8.77 13.93 15.78
N THR A 158 9.94 13.70 15.19
CA THR A 158 11.11 14.60 15.25
C THR A 158 11.74 14.80 13.86
N ASP A 159 12.62 15.82 13.73
CA ASP A 159 13.52 15.95 12.58
C ASP A 159 14.85 15.30 12.91
N ALA A 160 15.10 14.17 12.25
CA ALA A 160 16.19 13.25 12.58
C ALA A 160 17.46 13.49 11.76
N ALA A 161 17.55 14.59 11.00
CA ALA A 161 18.62 14.86 10.04
C ALA A 161 20.03 14.65 10.62
N ARG A 162 20.29 15.15 11.83
CA ARG A 162 21.58 14.97 12.52
C ARG A 162 21.84 13.50 12.86
N GLY A 163 20.89 12.81 13.50
CA GLY A 163 21.00 11.41 13.90
C GLY A 163 21.16 10.42 12.74
N PHE A 164 20.65 10.74 11.55
CA PHE A 164 20.91 9.99 10.31
C PHE A 164 22.36 10.11 9.79
N VAL A 165 23.07 11.20 10.14
CA VAL A 165 24.48 11.42 9.77
C VAL A 165 25.44 10.90 10.84
N THR A 166 25.16 11.15 12.12
CA THR A 166 26.04 10.74 13.24
C THR A 166 25.83 9.28 13.67
N GLY A 167 24.70 8.67 13.31
CA GLY A 167 24.32 7.33 13.76
C GLY A 167 23.79 7.28 15.21
N CYS A 168 23.63 8.44 15.87
CA CYS A 168 23.28 8.55 17.29
C CYS A 168 21.79 8.83 17.51
N PHE A 169 20.96 7.83 17.21
CA PHE A 169 19.51 8.02 17.07
C PHE A 169 18.82 8.58 18.33
N ALA A 170 19.32 8.26 19.53
CA ALA A 170 18.77 8.76 20.79
C ALA A 170 19.22 10.19 21.18
N GLU A 171 20.44 10.61 20.82
CA GLU A 171 21.05 11.90 21.25
C GLU A 171 20.81 13.03 20.21
N ASP A 172 20.84 12.69 18.92
CA ASP A 172 20.86 13.62 17.80
C ASP A 172 19.50 13.75 17.08
N GLN A 173 18.42 13.76 17.86
CA GLN A 173 17.07 14.16 17.41
C GLN A 173 17.03 15.69 17.20
N THR A 174 17.62 16.18 16.11
CA THR A 174 17.52 17.59 15.68
C THR A 174 17.88 17.74 14.20
N ALA A 175 17.44 18.86 13.62
CA ALA A 175 17.87 19.34 12.31
C ALA A 175 19.24 20.05 12.33
N ASP A 176 19.85 20.30 13.49
CA ASP A 176 21.13 21.03 13.58
C ASP A 176 22.30 20.20 13.03
N LEU A 177 22.75 20.53 11.82
CA LEU A 177 23.88 19.89 11.14
C LEU A 177 25.25 20.51 11.49
N ARG A 178 25.34 21.50 12.40
CA ARG A 178 26.64 22.08 12.78
C ARG A 178 27.51 21.05 13.50
N GLY A 179 28.75 20.86 13.02
CA GLY A 179 29.72 19.93 13.63
C GLY A 179 29.50 18.46 13.31
N VAL A 180 28.56 18.09 12.43
CA VAL A 180 28.39 16.67 12.04
C VAL A 180 29.56 16.15 11.19
N GLU A 181 30.34 17.04 10.57
CA GLU A 181 31.59 16.68 9.89
C GLU A 181 32.63 16.08 10.85
N GLU A 182 32.57 16.39 12.16
CA GLU A 182 33.43 15.79 13.18
C GLU A 182 33.29 14.25 13.24
N THR A 183 32.13 13.70 12.84
CA THR A 183 31.91 12.24 12.70
C THR A 183 32.93 11.59 11.76
N PHE A 184 33.34 12.31 10.71
CA PHE A 184 34.18 11.81 9.62
C PHE A 184 35.63 12.30 9.72
N LEU A 185 35.88 13.34 10.54
CA LEU A 185 37.24 13.78 10.85
C LEU A 185 37.98 12.73 11.70
N PRO A 186 39.24 12.44 11.36
CA PRO A 186 40.10 11.62 12.21
C PRO A 186 40.26 12.15 13.64
N ILE A 187 40.87 11.31 14.48
CA ILE A 187 41.37 11.70 15.80
C ILE A 187 42.83 12.12 15.66
N ASP A 188 43.18 13.30 16.17
CA ASP A 188 44.57 13.76 16.31
C ASP A 188 45.29 12.92 17.38
N ASN A 189 46.47 12.37 17.06
CA ASN A 189 47.33 11.65 18.02
C ASN A 189 48.77 12.21 17.87
N PRO A 190 49.37 12.81 18.91
CA PRO A 190 50.71 13.40 18.81
C PRO A 190 51.80 12.45 18.27
N GLU A 191 51.71 11.15 18.53
CA GLU A 191 52.62 10.15 17.98
C GLU A 191 52.54 10.10 16.45
N ILE A 192 51.33 10.00 15.92
CA ILE A 192 51.05 9.91 14.48
C ILE A 192 51.28 11.27 13.81
N ASP A 193 50.81 12.37 14.40
CA ASP A 193 51.01 13.75 13.93
C ASP A 193 52.50 14.08 13.76
N SER A 194 53.39 13.52 14.58
CA SER A 194 54.85 13.77 14.51
C SER A 194 55.52 13.33 13.20
N HIS A 195 54.87 12.47 12.39
CA HIS A 195 55.42 12.03 11.11
C HIS A 195 55.31 13.09 10.00
N TRP A 196 54.57 14.19 10.17
CA TRP A 196 54.42 15.26 9.17
C TRP A 196 55.14 16.54 9.58
N THR A 197 55.48 17.40 8.60
CA THR A 197 55.83 18.79 8.92
C THR A 197 54.58 19.57 9.35
N PRO A 198 54.70 20.68 10.11
CA PRO A 198 53.54 21.47 10.51
C PRO A 198 52.72 22.01 9.31
N GLU A 199 53.38 22.29 8.19
CA GLU A 199 52.79 22.79 6.95
C GLU A 199 52.05 21.65 6.20
N GLU A 200 52.70 20.49 6.03
CA GLU A 200 52.07 19.26 5.50
C GLU A 200 50.81 18.89 6.30
N LEU A 201 50.89 18.99 7.64
CA LEU A 201 49.82 18.64 8.56
C LEU A 201 48.66 19.65 8.50
N ALA A 202 48.95 20.95 8.33
CA ALA A 202 47.93 21.98 8.15
C ALA A 202 47.16 21.78 6.83
N GLU A 203 47.87 21.55 5.72
CA GLU A 203 47.24 21.21 4.44
C GLU A 203 46.40 19.93 4.52
N LEU A 204 46.91 18.90 5.21
CA LEU A 204 46.20 17.64 5.39
C LEU A 204 44.88 17.87 6.16
N LYS A 205 44.91 18.61 7.26
CA LYS A 205 43.72 18.90 8.07
C LYS A 205 42.67 19.72 7.30
N VAL A 206 43.07 20.61 6.39
CA VAL A 206 42.13 21.29 5.46
C VAL A 206 41.47 20.30 4.51
N LYS A 207 42.26 19.44 3.85
CA LYS A 207 41.74 18.43 2.90
C LYS A 207 40.83 17.41 3.60
N GLU A 208 41.19 16.95 4.80
CA GLU A 208 40.37 16.06 5.62
C GLU A 208 39.04 16.71 6.05
N LEU A 209 39.04 18.02 6.33
CA LEU A 209 37.83 18.78 6.69
C LEU A 209 36.89 18.95 5.48
N GLU A 210 37.45 19.23 4.29
CA GLU A 210 36.68 19.27 3.04
C GLU A 210 36.06 17.90 2.71
N GLU A 211 36.86 16.82 2.79
CA GLU A 211 36.38 15.46 2.63
C GLU A 211 35.31 15.09 3.68
N ALA A 212 35.49 15.49 4.95
CA ALA A 212 34.55 15.21 6.02
C ALA A 212 33.18 15.89 5.79
N LYS A 213 33.19 17.15 5.31
CA LYS A 213 31.97 17.87 4.90
C LYS A 213 31.29 17.22 3.70
N GLN A 214 32.06 16.80 2.69
CA GLN A 214 31.52 16.08 1.54
C GLN A 214 30.89 14.74 1.94
N LYS A 215 31.54 13.97 2.84
CA LYS A 215 31.04 12.70 3.37
C LYS A 215 29.75 12.91 4.18
N ALA A 216 29.73 13.87 5.10
CA ALA A 216 28.53 14.21 5.87
C ALA A 216 27.34 14.61 4.98
N HIS A 217 27.57 15.47 3.99
CA HIS A 217 26.54 15.87 3.02
C HIS A 217 26.08 14.67 2.18
N ALA A 218 26.97 13.79 1.73
CA ALA A 218 26.62 12.58 0.98
C ALA A 218 25.81 11.58 1.83
N THR A 219 26.14 11.41 3.12
CA THR A 219 25.36 10.57 4.05
C THR A 219 23.95 11.14 4.26
N LEU A 220 23.81 12.45 4.49
CA LEU A 220 22.48 13.07 4.60
C LEU A 220 21.69 12.93 3.29
N LYS A 221 22.33 13.23 2.15
CA LYS A 221 21.69 13.14 0.83
C LYS A 221 21.22 11.70 0.55
N HIS A 222 21.99 10.68 0.90
CA HIS A 222 21.59 9.28 0.75
C HIS A 222 20.26 8.98 1.49
N TRP A 223 20.10 9.45 2.72
CA TRP A 223 18.85 9.27 3.47
C TRP A 223 17.70 10.11 2.94
N VAL A 224 17.95 11.36 2.52
CA VAL A 224 16.93 12.21 1.88
C VAL A 224 16.46 11.60 0.55
N ASP A 225 17.38 11.13 -0.29
CA ASP A 225 17.10 10.40 -1.53
C ASP A 225 16.32 9.10 -1.24
N PHE A 226 16.69 8.37 -0.18
CA PHE A 226 15.99 7.16 0.23
C PHE A 226 14.51 7.44 0.55
N PHE A 227 14.21 8.42 1.41
CA PHE A 227 12.82 8.75 1.73
C PHE A 227 12.07 9.35 0.53
N ALA A 228 12.72 10.18 -0.28
CA ALA A 228 12.10 10.81 -1.45
C ALA A 228 11.71 9.82 -2.57
N ASN A 229 12.48 8.74 -2.76
CA ASN A 229 12.29 7.78 -3.86
C ASN A 229 11.61 6.46 -3.43
N ASN A 230 11.31 6.26 -2.14
CA ASN A 230 10.80 5.00 -1.63
C ASN A 230 9.27 4.93 -1.69
N LYS A 231 8.75 4.05 -2.55
CA LYS A 231 7.30 3.76 -2.73
C LYS A 231 6.54 3.40 -1.44
N LYS A 232 7.24 3.07 -0.35
CA LYS A 232 6.65 2.74 0.95
C LYS A 232 6.32 3.96 1.81
N TYR A 233 6.99 5.09 1.62
CA TYR A 233 6.88 6.27 2.49
C TYR A 233 6.45 7.47 1.65
N SER A 234 5.26 8.02 1.92
CA SER A 234 4.76 9.18 1.20
C SER A 234 5.26 10.47 1.86
N LYS A 235 5.60 11.46 1.04
CA LYS A 235 5.87 12.82 1.51
C LYS A 235 4.56 13.47 1.94
N VAL A 236 4.50 14.01 3.15
CA VAL A 236 3.35 14.72 3.72
C VAL A 236 3.50 16.24 3.56
N GLY A 237 4.72 16.76 3.69
CA GLY A 237 4.97 18.20 3.63
C GLY A 237 6.30 18.61 4.23
N TYR A 238 6.30 19.68 5.03
CA TYR A 238 7.50 20.35 5.53
C TYR A 238 7.38 20.79 6.99
N VAL A 239 8.50 20.80 7.71
CA VAL A 239 8.59 21.34 9.08
C VAL A 239 8.70 22.86 9.01
N GLN A 240 7.74 23.55 9.62
CA GLN A 240 7.75 24.99 9.81
C GLN A 240 8.65 25.36 11.00
N ARG A 241 9.52 26.36 10.79
CA ARG A 241 10.44 26.91 11.78
C ARG A 241 10.58 28.42 11.58
N ASP A 242 10.97 29.13 12.64
CA ASP A 242 11.53 30.47 12.51
C ASP A 242 12.75 30.43 11.57
N PRO A 243 13.06 31.49 10.81
CA PRO A 243 14.30 31.56 10.04
C PRO A 243 15.54 31.48 10.95
N ASP A 244 15.52 32.21 12.07
CA ASP A 244 16.68 32.41 12.95
C ASP A 244 16.83 31.31 14.03
N TRP A 245 16.09 30.20 13.92
CA TRP A 245 16.05 29.13 14.92
C TRP A 245 17.45 28.60 15.28
N LEU A 246 18.33 28.51 14.29
CA LEU A 246 19.69 27.99 14.42
C LEU A 246 20.59 28.91 15.26
N GLU A 247 20.32 30.22 15.30
CA GLU A 247 21.07 31.17 16.14
C GLU A 247 20.59 31.15 17.61
N LYS A 248 19.30 30.84 17.82
CA LYS A 248 18.70 30.65 19.15
C LYS A 248 19.23 29.38 19.83
N GLU A 249 19.49 28.31 19.06
CA GLU A 249 20.05 27.06 19.56
C GLU A 249 21.58 27.07 19.65
N LYS A 250 22.11 26.71 20.83
CA LYS A 250 23.54 26.46 21.02
C LYS A 250 23.96 25.21 20.22
N PRO A 251 25.07 25.23 19.44
CA PRO A 251 25.53 24.06 18.69
C PRO A 251 25.65 22.81 19.56
N LYS A 252 24.98 21.72 19.14
CA LYS A 252 25.16 20.42 19.82
C LYS A 252 26.60 19.92 19.58
N LYS A 253 27.22 19.39 20.65
CA LYS A 253 28.47 18.61 20.55
C LYS A 253 28.23 17.30 19.79
N LEU A 254 29.30 16.65 19.35
CA LEU A 254 29.21 15.31 18.79
C LEU A 254 28.80 14.29 19.88
N CYS A 255 27.87 13.40 19.53
CA CYS A 255 27.35 12.36 20.40
C CYS A 255 28.39 11.32 20.84
N GLY A 256 28.12 10.64 21.95
CA GLY A 256 29.08 9.73 22.60
C GLY A 256 29.44 8.48 21.78
N GLN A 257 28.59 8.07 20.83
CA GLN A 257 28.84 6.95 19.93
C GLN A 257 29.64 7.37 18.69
N ALA A 258 29.31 8.49 18.02
CA ALA A 258 30.07 8.96 16.86
C ALA A 258 31.52 9.31 17.22
N GLN A 259 31.73 9.95 18.39
CA GLN A 259 33.09 10.25 18.88
C GLN A 259 33.93 8.97 19.10
N LYS A 260 33.31 7.82 19.40
CA LYS A 260 33.97 6.51 19.51
C LYS A 260 34.17 5.80 18.16
N SER A 261 33.41 6.15 17.12
CA SER A 261 33.57 5.57 15.78
C SER A 261 34.68 6.22 14.95
N ARG A 262 35.09 7.44 15.32
CA ARG A 262 36.24 8.13 14.73
C ARG A 262 37.51 7.30 14.92
N LYS A 263 38.44 7.39 13.96
CA LYS A 263 39.71 6.65 13.95
C LYS A 263 40.86 7.64 13.89
N ALA A 264 42.03 7.28 14.44
CA ALA A 264 43.23 8.07 14.24
C ALA A 264 43.64 8.13 12.75
N ARG A 265 44.40 9.16 12.36
CA ARG A 265 45.01 9.22 11.02
C ARG A 265 45.91 8.01 10.77
N LYS A 266 46.10 7.66 9.49
CA LYS A 266 47.06 6.62 9.08
C LYS A 266 48.44 7.24 8.95
N ILE A 267 49.45 6.64 9.58
CA ILE A 267 50.88 6.94 9.33
C ILE A 267 51.13 6.87 7.80
N PRO A 268 51.82 7.83 7.17
CA PRO A 268 52.00 7.83 5.72
C PRO A 268 52.99 6.72 5.31
N GLN A 269 52.73 6.01 4.21
CA GLN A 269 53.46 4.79 3.84
C GLN A 269 54.99 4.96 3.69
N ASN A 270 55.46 6.17 3.35
CA ASN A 270 56.90 6.47 3.24
C ASN A 270 57.58 6.65 4.62
N LYS A 271 56.83 6.53 5.72
CA LYS A 271 57.26 6.74 7.12
C LYS A 271 56.62 5.70 8.07
N GLN A 272 56.18 4.54 7.54
CA GLN A 272 55.67 3.37 8.29
C GLN A 272 56.79 2.37 8.58
#